data_AF-A0A132P6J1-F1
#
_entry.id   AF-A0A132P6J1-F1
#
_cell.length_a   1.000
_cell.length_b   1.000
_cell.length_c   1.000
_cell.angle_alpha   90.00
_cell.angle_beta   90.00
_cell.angle_gamma   90.00
#
_symmetry.space_group_name_H-M   'P 1'
#
loop_
_entity.id
_entity.type
_entity.pdbx_description
1 polymer ?
#
loop_
_entity_poly.entity_id
_entity_poly.type
_entity_poly.pdbx_seq_one_letter_code
_entity_poly.pdbx_strand_id
1 'polypeptide(L)' 'MIYKVYYQETKVRNPKREETKSLYIEAKSDVDARQRVEENTPYNIEFVQLLEGSHLEYEKENADFSLVEF' A
#
# COMPACT_ATOMS: atom_id res chain seq x y z
N MET A 1 8.31 -8.98 4.57
CA MET A 1 8.54 -7.54 4.86
C MET A 1 7.22 -6.82 4.70
N ILE A 2 6.96 -5.78 5.50
CA ILE A 2 5.70 -5.04 5.42
C ILE A 2 5.90 -3.82 4.54
N TYR A 3 4.98 -3.63 3.59
CA TYR A 3 4.97 -2.51 2.68
C TYR A 3 3.71 -1.68 2.87
N LYS A 4 3.87 -0.35 2.84
CA LYS A 4 2.78 0.60 2.71
C LYS A 4 2.62 0.94 1.24
N VAL A 5 1.47 0.61 0.68
CA VAL A 5 1.15 0.86 -0.73
C VAL A 5 0.20 2.04 -0.79
N TYR A 6 0.63 3.12 -1.43
CA TYR A 6 -0.19 4.28 -1.76
C TYR A 6 -0.85 4.06 -3.12
N TYR A 7 -2.15 4.23 -3.17
CA TYR A 7 -2.94 3.94 -4.36
C TYR A 7 -4.15 4.85 -4.51
N GLN A 8 -4.67 4.93 -5.73
CA GLN A 8 -6.01 5.44 -6.01
C GLN A 8 -6.93 4.30 -6.43
N GLU A 9 -8.22 4.42 -6.15
CA GLU A 9 -9.20 3.33 -6.39
C GLU A 9 -9.39 2.97 -7.86
N THR A 10 -9.04 3.87 -8.79
CA THR A 10 -9.24 3.67 -10.23
C THR A 10 -8.13 4.27 -11.06
N LYS A 11 -7.83 3.62 -12.19
CA LYS A 11 -6.87 4.06 -13.21
C LYS A 11 -7.48 4.98 -14.26
N VAL A 12 -8.80 5.16 -14.26
CA VAL A 12 -9.54 5.83 -15.36
C VAL A 12 -9.54 7.36 -15.24
N ARG A 13 -9.51 7.90 -14.02
CA ARG A 13 -9.56 9.35 -13.78
C ARG A 13 -8.16 9.92 -13.52
N ASN A 14 -8.02 11.22 -13.72
CA ASN A 14 -6.80 11.92 -13.37
C ASN A 14 -6.53 11.78 -11.86
N PRO A 15 -5.28 11.49 -11.46
CA PRO A 15 -4.94 11.31 -10.06
C PRO A 15 -5.12 12.62 -9.28
N LYS A 16 -5.84 12.54 -8.15
CA LYS A 16 -6.02 13.64 -7.20
C LYS A 16 -5.33 13.30 -5.89
N ARG A 17 -4.53 14.23 -5.36
CA ARG A 17 -3.72 13.99 -4.14
C ARG A 17 -4.59 13.69 -2.93
N GLU A 18 -5.76 14.28 -2.86
CA GLU A 18 -6.71 14.14 -1.75
C GLU A 18 -7.39 12.76 -1.72
N GLU A 19 -7.33 12.01 -2.83
CA GLU A 19 -7.98 10.70 -2.97
C GLU A 19 -6.98 9.53 -2.84
N THR A 20 -5.70 9.82 -2.60
CA THR A 20 -4.70 8.78 -2.35
C THR A 20 -5.00 8.08 -1.03
N LYS A 21 -5.20 6.76 -1.12
CA LYS A 21 -5.39 5.86 0.01
C LYS A 21 -4.12 5.06 0.24
N SER A 22 -4.01 4.44 1.43
CA SER A 22 -2.93 3.52 1.75
C SER A 22 -3.47 2.18 2.22
N LEU A 23 -2.74 1.11 1.91
CA LEU A 23 -2.94 -0.22 2.48
C LEU A 23 -1.60 -0.79 2.93
N TYR A 24 -1.64 -1.79 3.80
CA TYR A 24 -0.46 -2.50 4.30
C TYR A 24 -0.48 -3.94 3.82
N ILE A 25 0.61 -4.40 3.22
CA ILE A 25 0.74 -5.76 2.70
C ILE A 25 2.06 -6.37 3.13
N GLU A 26 2.03 -7.66 3.48
CA GLU A 26 3.25 -8.44 3.66
C GLU A 26 3.69 -9.07 2.33
N ALA A 27 4.92 -8.78 1.91
CA ALA A 27 5.50 -9.27 0.67
C ALA A 27 7.00 -9.60 0.80
N LYS A 28 7.52 -10.31 -0.19
CA LYS A 28 8.96 -10.68 -0.25
C LYS A 28 9.83 -9.57 -0.85
N SER A 29 9.25 -8.72 -1.69
CA SER A 29 9.89 -7.56 -2.33
C SER A 29 8.85 -6.49 -2.67
N ASP A 30 9.30 -5.28 -3.04
CA ASP A 30 8.42 -4.21 -3.51
C ASP A 30 7.70 -4.60 -4.82
N VAL A 31 8.37 -5.36 -5.69
CA VAL A 31 7.80 -5.89 -6.93
C VAL A 31 6.68 -6.89 -6.63
N ASP A 32 6.90 -7.80 -5.69
CA ASP A 32 5.90 -8.80 -5.25
C ASP A 32 4.69 -8.10 -4.59
N ALA A 33 4.92 -7.07 -3.77
CA ALA A 33 3.84 -6.26 -3.20
C ALA A 33 3.00 -5.57 -4.29
N ARG A 34 3.66 -4.92 -5.26
CA ARG A 34 2.98 -4.25 -6.38
C ARG A 34 2.16 -5.25 -7.19
N GLN A 35 2.76 -6.38 -7.57
CA GLN A 35 2.11 -7.40 -8.39
C GLN A 35 0.84 -7.93 -7.72
N ARG A 36 0.90 -8.30 -6.43
CA ARG A 36 -0.29 -8.79 -5.71
C ARG A 36 -1.42 -7.79 -5.67
N VAL A 37 -1.12 -6.51 -5.45
CA VAL A 37 -2.14 -5.47 -5.42
C VAL A 37 -2.74 -5.26 -6.82
N GLU A 38 -1.92 -5.23 -7.88
CA GLU A 38 -2.40 -5.08 -9.26
C GLU A 38 -3.25 -6.27 -9.75
N GLU A 39 -2.92 -7.50 -9.32
CA GLU A 39 -3.64 -8.72 -9.70
C GLU A 39 -4.99 -8.84 -8.99
N ASN A 40 -5.09 -8.39 -7.74
CA ASN A 40 -6.28 -8.56 -6.91
C ASN A 40 -7.20 -7.34 -6.85
N THR A 41 -6.74 -6.18 -7.33
CA THR A 41 -7.50 -4.93 -7.23
C THR A 41 -7.39 -4.07 -8.51
N PRO A 42 -8.42 -3.27 -8.84
CA PRO A 42 -8.34 -2.30 -9.94
C PRO A 42 -7.50 -1.05 -9.59
N TYR A 43 -6.80 -1.05 -8.47
CA TYR A 43 -6.15 0.13 -7.91
C TYR A 43 -5.00 0.64 -8.79
N ASN A 44 -4.87 1.96 -8.84
CA ASN A 44 -3.75 2.64 -9.45
C ASN A 44 -2.67 2.86 -8.39
N ILE A 45 -1.62 2.05 -8.40
CA ILE A 45 -0.53 2.13 -7.42
C ILE A 45 0.37 3.32 -7.74
N GLU A 46 0.48 4.24 -6.79
CA GLU A 46 1.32 5.43 -6.89
C GLU A 46 2.72 5.17 -6.33
N PHE A 47 2.81 4.58 -5.14
CA PHE A 47 4.09 4.36 -4.46
C PHE A 47 4.05 3.14 -3.53
N VAL A 48 5.15 2.40 -3.48
CA VAL A 48 5.34 1.26 -2.58
C VAL A 48 6.50 1.58 -1.65
N GLN A 49 6.22 1.70 -0.36
CA GLN A 49 7.20 2.04 0.65
C GLN A 49 7.45 0.84 1.56
N LEU A 50 8.71 0.49 1.77
CA LEU A 50 9.11 -0.49 2.77
C LEU A 50 8.99 0.12 4.18
N LEU A 51 8.33 -0.61 5.10
CA LEU A 51 8.22 -0.23 6.50
C LEU A 51 9.13 -1.11 7.38
N GLU A 52 10.07 -0.49 8.09
CA GLU A 52 11.00 -1.18 8.97
C GLU A 52 11.26 -0.41 10.28
N GLY A 53 11.65 -1.15 11.32
CA GLY A 53 12.07 -0.61 12.61
C GLY A 53 11.03 0.33 13.23
N SER A 54 11.48 1.50 13.66
CA SER A 54 10.64 2.49 14.35
C SER A 54 9.48 3.02 13.51
N HIS A 55 9.59 3.00 12.17
CA HIS A 55 8.53 3.48 11.29
C HIS A 55 7.33 2.52 11.29
N LEU A 56 7.61 1.21 11.28
CA LEU A 56 6.57 0.19 11.35
C LEU A 56 5.84 0.22 12.70
N GLU A 57 6.58 0.39 13.80
CA GLU A 57 5.99 0.46 15.14
C GLU A 57 5.10 1.70 15.29
N TYR A 58 5.53 2.85 14.76
CA TYR A 58 4.71 4.05 14.75
C TYR A 58 3.39 3.87 13.99
N GLU A 59 3.44 3.24 12.80
CA GLU A 59 2.24 2.98 11.98
C GLU A 59 1.27 2.04 12.70
N LYS A 60 1.75 0.99 13.38
CA LYS A 60 0.89 0.07 14.15
C LYS A 60 0.18 0.76 15.33
N GLU A 61 0.81 1.74 15.96
CA GLU A 61 0.25 2.42 17.13
C GLU A 61 -0.65 3.61 16.77
N ASN A 62 -0.34 4.32 15.67
CA ASN A 62 -0.92 5.63 15.38
C ASN A 62 -1.78 5.68 14.12
N ALA A 63 -1.67 4.68 13.24
CA ALA A 63 -2.49 4.59 12.03
C ALA A 63 -3.53 3.48 12.14
N ASP A 64 -4.55 3.54 11.26
CA ASP A 64 -5.45 2.41 11.04
C ASP A 64 -4.68 1.31 10.28
N PHE A 65 -3.89 0.57 11.06
CA PHE A 65 -3.01 -0.48 10.56
C PHE A 65 -3.78 -1.79 10.45
N SER A 66 -4.19 -2.10 9.23
CA SER A 66 -4.78 -3.40 8.88
C SER A 66 -4.01 -4.02 7.73
N LEU A 67 -3.49 -5.23 7.95
CA LEU A 67 -2.86 -6.01 6.88
C LEU A 67 -3.93 -6.58 5.97
N VAL A 68 -3.76 -6.37 4.67
CA VAL A 68 -4.59 -7.04 3.66
C VAL A 68 -3.91 -8.33 3.21
N GLU A 69 -4.70 -9.40 3.14
CA GLU A 69 -4.33 -10.67 2.54
C GLU A 69 -5.15 -10.87 1.27
N PHE A 70 -4.49 -11.36 0.22
CA PHE A 70 -5.08 -11.69 -1.08
C PHE A 70 -4.83 -13.16 -1.38
#